data_AF-A0A6A4I616-F1
#
_entry.id   AF-A0A6A4I616-F1
#
_cell.length_a   1.000
_cell.length_b   1.000
_cell.length_c   1.000
_cell.angle_alpha   90.00
_cell.angle_beta   90.00
_cell.angle_gamma   90.00
#
_symmetry.space_group_name_H-M   'P 1'
#
loop_
_entity.id
_entity.type
_entity.pdbx_description
1 polymer ?
#
loop_
_entity_poly.entity_id
_entity_poly.type
_entity_poly.pdbx_seq_one_letter_code
_entity_poly.pdbx_strand_id
1 'polypeptide(L)'
;MASLSTIELQLAYQIVGTLGKRPNAHHNGNLHFTGAEERVMLLQAFDSEEEGLEEYVASAVAQREAMRQLLRARISPLEDQFLQELRLGLPTTITPDVDLHLQNQAYRKAFYKVRKDYQKLLEERQREREAEKRRLRKNSPGKKQDVEELEERFEYGVESPSKALESVQSSLH
;
A
#
# COMPACT_ATOMS: atom_id res chain seq x y z
N MET A 1 -5.07 15.89 9.05
CA MET A 1 -3.98 14.95 8.74
C MET A 1 -3.77 14.92 7.23
N ALA A 2 -2.54 14.79 6.75
CA ALA A 2 -2.30 14.66 5.31
C ALA A 2 -2.95 13.35 4.83
N SER A 3 -3.84 13.43 3.85
CA SER A 3 -4.41 12.23 3.22
C SER A 3 -3.28 11.47 2.53
N LEU A 4 -3.08 10.19 2.88
CA LEU A 4 -2.15 9.33 2.15
C LEU A 4 -2.50 9.37 0.66
N SER A 5 -1.49 9.55 -0.19
CA SER A 5 -1.67 9.39 -1.63
C SER A 5 -2.17 7.98 -1.97
N THR A 6 -2.78 7.79 -3.13
CA THR A 6 -3.24 6.46 -3.58
C THR A 6 -2.11 5.44 -3.58
N ILE A 7 -0.91 5.81 -4.05
CA ILE A 7 0.29 4.96 -4.06
C ILE A 7 0.75 4.62 -2.64
N GLU A 8 0.72 5.58 -1.72
CA GLU A 8 1.12 5.37 -0.33
C GLU A 8 0.14 4.47 0.42
N LEU A 9 -1.16 4.60 0.14
CA LEU A 9 -2.18 3.72 0.68
C LEU A 9 -2.07 2.30 0.13
N GLN A 10 -1.87 2.14 -1.18
CA GLN A 10 -1.63 0.85 -1.82
C GLN A 10 -0.38 0.19 -1.23
N LEU A 11 0.73 0.94 -1.10
CA LEU A 11 1.95 0.43 -0.46
C LEU A 11 1.70 -0.02 0.98
N ALA A 12 0.95 0.76 1.76
CA ALA A 12 0.61 0.40 3.14
C ALA A 12 -0.13 -0.95 3.20
N TYR A 13 -1.14 -1.15 2.34
CA TYR A 13 -1.84 -2.42 2.26
C TYR A 13 -0.93 -3.57 1.80
N GLN A 14 -0.02 -3.32 0.85
CA GLN A 14 0.91 -4.34 0.35
C GLN A 14 1.86 -4.87 1.41
N ILE A 15 2.41 -4.00 2.27
CA ILE A 15 3.41 -4.41 3.27
C ILE A 15 2.79 -4.86 4.60
N VAL A 16 1.58 -4.37 4.93
CA VAL A 16 0.87 -4.76 6.16
C VAL A 16 0.03 -6.01 5.93
N GLY A 17 -0.55 -6.15 4.73
CA GLY A 17 -1.41 -7.24 4.35
C GLY A 17 -0.75 -8.61 4.54
N THR A 18 -1.52 -9.55 5.08
CA THR A 18 -1.23 -10.98 4.93
C THR A 18 -1.45 -11.35 3.47
N LEU A 19 -0.51 -12.09 2.85
CA LEU A 19 -0.63 -12.61 1.48
C LEU A 19 -2.09 -13.00 1.18
N GLY A 20 -2.74 -12.23 0.30
CA GLY A 20 -4.09 -12.53 -0.13
C GLY A 20 -4.09 -13.89 -0.83
N LYS A 21 -5.12 -14.70 -0.61
CA LYS A 21 -5.25 -16.02 -1.27
C LYS A 21 -5.52 -15.94 -2.78
N ARG A 22 -5.64 -14.74 -3.34
CA ARG A 22 -5.90 -14.50 -4.76
C ARG A 22 -4.98 -13.39 -5.27
N PRO A 23 -4.26 -13.61 -6.39
CA PRO A 23 -3.52 -12.56 -7.06
C PRO A 23 -4.52 -11.57 -7.64
N ASN A 24 -4.64 -10.39 -7.02
CA ASN A 24 -5.30 -9.25 -7.63
C ASN A 24 -4.18 -8.28 -8.01
N ALA A 25 -4.19 -7.74 -9.23
CA ALA A 25 -3.15 -6.82 -9.69
C ALA A 25 -2.96 -5.59 -8.77
N HIS A 26 -4.01 -5.23 -8.02
CA HIS A 26 -4.02 -4.20 -7.00
C HIS A 26 -3.83 -4.74 -5.56
N HIS A 27 -3.90 -6.06 -5.34
CA HIS A 27 -3.90 -6.69 -4.02
C HIS A 27 -2.84 -7.81 -3.89
N ASN A 28 -1.85 -7.48 -3.06
CA ASN A 28 -1.11 -8.25 -2.07
C ASN A 28 -0.12 -9.35 -2.49
N GLY A 29 1.17 -8.99 -2.43
CA GLY A 29 2.23 -9.91 -1.95
C GLY A 29 3.60 -9.74 -2.59
N ASN A 30 3.66 -9.16 -3.79
CA ASN A 30 4.80 -9.43 -4.66
C ASN A 30 5.52 -8.20 -5.22
N LEU A 31 5.80 -7.16 -4.42
CA LEU A 31 6.71 -6.09 -4.87
C LEU A 31 8.13 -6.61 -5.21
N HIS A 32 8.43 -7.87 -4.92
CA HIS A 32 9.67 -8.55 -5.29
C HIS A 32 9.75 -8.95 -6.77
N PHE A 33 8.63 -9.14 -7.48
CA PHE A 33 8.67 -9.33 -8.94
C PHE A 33 8.87 -7.98 -9.62
N THR A 34 9.76 -7.95 -10.61
CA THR A 34 10.11 -6.74 -11.36
C THR A 34 10.31 -7.06 -12.84
N GLY A 35 10.15 -6.07 -13.71
CA GLY A 35 10.49 -6.19 -15.12
C GLY A 35 9.62 -7.19 -15.89
N ALA A 36 10.24 -8.03 -16.72
CA ALA A 36 9.52 -8.96 -17.60
C ALA A 36 8.69 -10.00 -16.83
N GLU A 37 9.19 -10.49 -15.70
CA GLU A 37 8.47 -11.46 -14.84
C GLU A 37 7.18 -10.86 -14.26
N GLU A 38 7.25 -9.60 -13.84
CA GLU A 38 6.09 -8.87 -13.32
C GLU A 38 5.01 -8.71 -14.40
N ARG A 39 5.42 -8.37 -15.62
CA ARG A 39 4.50 -8.26 -16.76
C ARG A 39 3.83 -9.60 -17.08
N VAL A 40 4.60 -10.69 -17.13
CA VAL A 40 4.06 -12.04 -17.39
C VAL A 40 3.10 -12.47 -16.29
N MET A 41 3.45 -12.25 -15.02
CA MET A 41 2.59 -12.54 -13.87
C MET A 41 1.26 -11.78 -13.97
N LEU A 42 1.31 -10.49 -14.33
CA LEU A 42 0.11 -9.68 -14.48
C LEU A 42 -0.74 -10.17 -15.65
N LEU A 43 -0.15 -10.40 -16.82
CA LEU A 43 -0.88 -10.91 -17.99
C LEU A 43 -1.55 -12.26 -17.73
N GLN A 44 -0.91 -13.15 -16.95
CA GLN A 44 -1.47 -14.45 -16.57
C GLN A 44 -2.60 -14.36 -15.55
N ALA A 45 -2.74 -13.23 -14.86
CA ALA A 45 -3.80 -13.01 -13.88
C ALA A 45 -5.11 -12.54 -14.51
N PHE A 46 -5.10 -12.14 -15.79
CA PHE A 46 -6.26 -11.69 -16.55
C PHE A 46 -6.50 -12.59 -17.76
N ASP A 47 -7.76 -12.69 -18.20
CA ASP A 47 -8.10 -13.44 -19.41
C ASP A 47 -7.60 -12.67 -20.65
N SER A 48 -7.03 -13.40 -21.61
CA SER A 48 -6.25 -12.84 -22.73
C SER A 48 -7.07 -12.09 -23.80
N GLU A 49 -8.40 -12.02 -23.65
CA GLU A 49 -9.31 -11.43 -24.64
C GLU A 49 -9.81 -10.04 -24.24
N GLU A 50 -9.32 -9.48 -23.13
CA GLU A 50 -9.75 -8.17 -22.63
C GLU A 50 -9.11 -7.02 -23.44
N GLU A 51 -9.93 -6.23 -24.12
CA GLU A 51 -9.49 -5.04 -24.84
C GLU A 51 -8.90 -4.02 -23.85
N GLY A 52 -7.68 -3.54 -24.09
CA GLY A 52 -6.98 -2.64 -23.17
C GLY A 52 -6.13 -3.34 -22.09
N LEU A 53 -6.04 -4.67 -22.09
CA LEU A 53 -5.23 -5.43 -21.13
C LEU A 53 -3.77 -4.96 -21.07
N GLU A 54 -3.16 -4.65 -22.21
CA GLU A 54 -1.75 -4.20 -22.23
C GLU A 54 -1.54 -2.81 -21.63
N GLU A 55 -2.48 -1.88 -21.86
CA GLU A 55 -2.43 -0.55 -21.26
C GLU A 55 -2.66 -0.63 -19.75
N TYR A 56 -3.59 -1.49 -19.34
CA TYR A 56 -3.82 -1.79 -17.93
C TYR A 56 -2.57 -2.39 -17.26
N VAL A 57 -1.93 -3.39 -17.88
CA VAL A 57 -0.71 -4.02 -17.36
C VAL A 57 0.43 -3.00 -17.27
N ALA A 58 0.61 -2.14 -18.28
CA ALA A 58 1.61 -1.08 -18.25
C ALA A 58 1.38 -0.09 -17.09
N SER A 59 0.12 0.31 -16.87
CA SER A 59 -0.28 1.16 -15.75
C SER A 59 -0.02 0.48 -14.40
N ALA A 60 -0.36 -0.80 -14.26
CA ALA A 60 -0.12 -1.58 -13.06
C ALA A 60 1.38 -1.70 -12.73
N VAL A 61 2.23 -1.94 -13.75
CA VAL A 61 3.69 -1.95 -13.59
C VAL A 61 4.20 -0.60 -13.11
N ALA A 62 3.74 0.51 -13.70
CA ALA A 62 4.15 1.85 -13.30
C ALA A 62 3.77 2.18 -11.85
N GLN A 63 2.56 1.81 -11.41
CA GLN A 63 2.11 1.98 -10.02
C GLN A 63 2.97 1.15 -9.05
N ARG A 64 3.30 -0.09 -9.42
CA ARG A 64 4.13 -0.97 -8.59
C ARG A 64 5.57 -0.50 -8.50
N GLU A 65 6.10 0.07 -9.57
CA GLU A 65 7.40 0.74 -9.56
C GLU A 65 7.40 1.97 -8.65
N ALA A 66 6.36 2.81 -8.71
CA ALA A 66 6.21 3.93 -7.79
C ALA A 66 6.14 3.48 -6.32
N MET A 67 5.43 2.38 -6.04
CA MET A 67 5.41 1.78 -4.70
C MET A 67 6.79 1.30 -4.24
N ARG A 68 7.57 0.65 -5.12
CA ARG A 68 8.96 0.24 -4.81
C ARG A 68 9.85 1.43 -4.49
N GLN A 69 9.78 2.48 -5.30
CA GLN A 69 10.55 3.71 -5.08
C GLN A 69 10.19 4.37 -3.76
N LEU A 70 8.89 4.47 -3.45
CA LEU A 70 8.41 5.00 -2.19
C LEU A 70 8.88 4.15 -1.00
N LEU A 71 8.81 2.82 -1.11
CA LEU A 71 9.30 1.92 -0.06
C LEU A 71 10.80 2.11 0.18
N ARG A 72 11.60 2.19 -0.88
CA ARG A 72 13.05 2.43 -0.79
C ARG A 72 13.34 3.79 -0.14
N ALA A 73 12.62 4.83 -0.52
CA ALA A 73 12.75 6.17 0.07
C ALA A 73 12.42 6.19 1.57
N ARG A 74 11.50 5.33 2.04
CA ARG A 74 11.18 5.18 3.46
C ARG A 74 12.18 4.32 4.22
N ILE A 75 12.73 3.28 3.58
CA ILE A 75 13.68 2.33 4.21
C ILE A 75 15.09 2.91 4.31
N SER A 76 15.63 3.47 3.22
CA SER A 76 17.03 3.90 3.12
C SER A 76 17.51 4.74 4.32
N PRO A 77 16.81 5.81 4.75
CA PRO A 77 17.29 6.60 5.89
C PRO A 77 17.31 5.83 7.21
N LEU A 78 16.37 4.90 7.40
CA LEU A 78 16.31 4.05 8.60
C LEU A 78 17.36 2.94 8.56
N GLU A 79 17.62 2.38 7.38
CA GLU A 79 18.66 1.39 7.17
C GLU A 79 20.04 2.01 7.47
N ASP A 80 20.32 3.20 6.94
CA ASP A 80 21.56 3.92 7.22
C ASP A 80 21.74 4.19 8.73
N GLN A 81 20.67 4.63 9.40
CA GLN A 81 20.67 4.83 10.84
C GLN A 81 20.98 3.52 11.60
N PHE A 82 20.24 2.45 11.31
CA PHE A 82 20.43 1.17 12.00
C PHE A 82 21.79 0.54 11.69
N LEU A 83 22.32 0.74 10.49
CA LEU A 83 23.65 0.27 10.11
C LEU A 83 24.74 1.00 10.90
N GLN A 84 24.61 2.32 11.07
CA GLN A 84 25.51 3.09 11.93
C GLN A 84 25.46 2.59 13.38
N GLU A 85 24.25 2.40 13.93
CA GLU A 85 24.06 1.86 15.29
C GLU A 85 24.69 0.47 15.46
N LEU A 86 24.50 -0.42 14.48
CA LEU A 86 25.06 -1.77 14.50
C LEU A 86 26.59 -1.80 14.39
N ARG A 87 27.18 -0.77 13.77
CA ARG A 87 28.64 -0.62 13.66
C ARG A 87 29.27 0.02 14.90
N LEU A 88 28.49 0.62 15.80
CA LEU A 88 29.01 1.18 17.05
C LEU A 88 29.64 0.09 17.91
N GLY A 89 30.93 0.26 18.23
CA GLY A 89 31.68 -0.69 19.05
C GLY A 89 32.27 -1.87 18.29
N LEU A 90 32.12 -1.94 16.97
CA LEU A 90 32.86 -2.88 16.13
C LEU A 90 34.25 -2.33 15.76
N PRO A 91 35.23 -3.21 15.50
CA PRO A 91 36.52 -2.79 14.93
C PRO A 91 36.35 -2.06 13.61
N THR A 92 37.28 -1.15 13.30
CA THR A 92 37.28 -0.36 12.05
C THR A 92 37.37 -1.23 10.80
N THR A 93 37.89 -2.44 10.93
CA THR A 93 38.01 -3.42 9.85
C THR A 93 37.18 -4.64 10.18
N ILE A 94 36.16 -4.89 9.37
CA ILE A 94 35.29 -6.07 9.44
C ILE A 94 35.43 -6.85 8.13
N THR A 95 35.15 -8.16 8.18
CA THR A 95 35.15 -8.98 6.95
C THR A 95 33.94 -8.64 6.08
N PRO A 96 34.00 -8.90 4.76
CA PRO A 96 32.86 -8.70 3.86
C PRO A 96 31.60 -9.45 4.31
N ASP A 97 31.74 -10.66 4.86
CA ASP A 97 30.62 -11.46 5.35
C ASP A 97 29.91 -10.81 6.55
N VAL A 98 30.70 -10.25 7.47
CA VAL A 98 30.17 -9.51 8.62
C VAL A 98 29.47 -8.25 8.12
N ASP A 99 30.07 -7.51 7.19
CA ASP A 99 29.45 -6.29 6.65
C ASP A 99 28.11 -6.59 5.96
N LEU A 100 28.06 -7.62 5.10
CA LEU A 100 26.84 -8.08 4.46
C LEU A 100 25.78 -8.51 5.49
N HIS A 101 26.19 -9.17 6.57
CA HIS A 101 25.28 -9.54 7.66
C HIS A 101 24.68 -8.30 8.35
N LEU A 102 25.50 -7.28 8.65
CA LEU A 102 25.04 -6.04 9.27
C LEU A 102 24.10 -5.26 8.35
N GLN A 103 24.40 -5.17 7.05
CA GLN A 103 23.52 -4.56 6.06
C GLN A 103 22.15 -5.26 6.03
N ASN A 104 22.13 -6.59 5.93
CA ASN A 104 20.90 -7.38 5.96
C ASN A 104 20.11 -7.18 7.27
N GLN A 105 20.79 -7.09 8.40
CA GLN A 105 20.16 -6.85 9.68
C GLN A 105 19.57 -5.43 9.78
N ALA A 106 20.29 -4.42 9.30
CA ALA A 106 19.82 -3.03 9.24
C ALA A 106 18.59 -2.90 8.34
N TYR A 107 18.62 -3.48 7.14
CA TYR A 107 17.49 -3.52 6.22
C TYR A 107 16.25 -4.15 6.87
N ARG A 108 16.40 -5.32 7.52
CA ARG A 108 15.28 -6.00 8.21
C ARG A 108 14.67 -5.15 9.32
N LYS A 109 15.50 -4.45 10.11
CA LYS A 109 15.03 -3.54 11.17
C LYS A 109 14.28 -2.35 10.57
N ALA A 110 14.83 -1.73 9.52
CA ALA A 110 14.21 -0.63 8.80
C ALA A 110 12.85 -1.03 8.20
N PHE A 111 12.81 -2.16 7.49
CA PHE A 111 11.58 -2.70 6.92
C PHE A 111 10.51 -2.96 7.98
N TYR A 112 10.87 -3.60 9.10
CA TYR A 112 9.92 -3.87 10.18
C TYR A 112 9.36 -2.59 10.80
N LYS A 113 10.21 -1.57 10.99
CA LYS A 113 9.79 -0.27 11.48
C LYS A 113 8.80 0.40 10.52
N VAL A 114 9.13 0.46 9.23
CA VAL A 114 8.24 1.01 8.19
C VAL A 114 6.90 0.27 8.17
N ARG A 115 6.93 -1.06 8.20
CA ARG A 115 5.71 -1.88 8.24
C ARG A 115 4.83 -1.54 9.45
N LYS A 116 5.43 -1.39 10.63
CA LYS A 116 4.71 -1.03 11.87
C LYS A 116 4.09 0.37 11.80
N ASP A 117 4.80 1.33 11.20
CA ASP A 117 4.30 2.69 11.03
C ASP A 117 3.10 2.71 10.07
N TYR A 118 3.16 1.98 8.96
CA TYR A 118 2.01 1.83 8.05
C TYR A 118 0.85 1.03 8.65
N GLN A 119 1.12 0.03 9.50
CA GLN A 119 0.06 -0.69 10.21
C GLN A 119 -0.75 0.28 11.10
N LYS A 120 -0.07 1.14 11.86
CA LYS A 120 -0.75 2.16 12.68
C LYS A 120 -1.57 3.12 11.84
N LEU A 121 -1.03 3.58 10.71
CA LEU A 121 -1.75 4.46 9.78
C LEU A 121 -3.04 3.81 9.26
N LEU A 122 -3.00 2.52 8.91
CA LEU A 122 -4.18 1.79 8.46
C LEU A 122 -5.20 1.60 9.59
N GLU A 123 -4.75 1.29 10.81
CA GLU A 123 -5.61 1.18 11.99
C GLU A 123 -6.30 2.50 12.33
N GLU A 124 -5.57 3.62 12.31
CA GLU A 124 -6.12 4.97 12.53
C GLU A 124 -7.18 5.29 11.47
N ARG A 125 -6.87 5.06 10.19
CA ARG A 125 -7.82 5.26 9.09
C ARG A 125 -9.05 4.38 9.22
N GLN A 126 -8.90 3.13 9.69
CA GLN A 126 -10.05 2.26 9.94
C GLN A 126 -10.94 2.81 11.06
N ARG A 127 -10.35 3.28 12.17
CA ARG A 127 -11.11 3.90 13.27
C ARG A 127 -11.87 5.15 12.81
N GLU A 128 -11.25 6.00 11.99
CA GLU A 128 -11.91 7.17 11.41
C GLU A 128 -13.10 6.76 10.52
N ARG A 129 -12.93 5.75 9.66
CA ARG A 129 -14.02 5.22 8.83
C ARG A 129 -15.17 4.69 9.66
N GLU A 130 -14.89 3.95 10.73
CA GLU A 130 -15.92 3.42 11.62
C GLU A 130 -16.64 4.53 12.40
N ALA A 131 -15.91 5.56 12.84
CA ALA A 131 -16.50 6.73 13.50
C ALA A 131 -17.44 7.50 12.55
N GLU A 132 -17.01 7.70 11.29
CA GLU A 132 -17.83 8.37 10.28
C GLU A 132 -19.08 7.55 9.92
N LYS A 133 -18.94 6.22 9.72
CA LYS A 133 -20.10 5.33 9.52
C LYS A 133 -21.10 5.41 10.67
N ARG A 134 -20.61 5.48 11.92
CA ARG A 134 -21.47 5.66 13.10
C ARG A 134 -22.16 7.02 13.09
N ARG A 135 -21.49 8.09 12.64
CA ARG A 135 -22.08 9.43 12.51
C ARG A 135 -23.18 9.46 11.45
N LEU A 136 -22.93 8.91 10.27
CA LEU A 136 -23.90 8.82 9.17
C LEU A 136 -25.14 8.01 9.56
N ARG A 137 -24.96 6.87 10.25
CA ARG A 137 -26.09 6.06 10.75
C ARG A 137 -26.95 6.79 11.81
N LYS A 138 -26.36 7.68 12.61
CA LYS A 138 -27.10 8.50 13.59
C LYS A 138 -27.86 9.65 12.93
N ASN A 139 -27.35 10.19 11.82
CA ASN A 139 -27.93 11.37 11.16
C ASN A 139 -28.92 11.04 10.03
N SER A 140 -28.94 9.80 9.51
CA SER A 140 -29.88 9.35 8.48
C SER A 140 -30.34 7.90 8.71
N PRO A 141 -31.40 7.66 9.51
CA PRO A 141 -31.95 6.33 9.72
C PRO A 141 -32.81 5.92 8.53
N GLY A 142 -32.23 5.35 7.47
CA GLY A 142 -33.06 4.86 6.36
C GLY A 142 -32.39 4.26 5.13
N LYS A 143 -31.12 4.55 4.83
CA LYS A 143 -30.50 4.10 3.57
C LYS A 143 -29.30 3.18 3.83
N LYS A 144 -29.56 1.87 3.88
CA LYS A 144 -28.51 0.84 3.96
C LYS A 144 -27.79 0.66 2.62
N GLN A 145 -28.45 0.91 1.48
CA GLN A 145 -27.88 0.75 0.14
C GLN A 145 -26.76 1.76 -0.17
N ASP A 146 -26.93 3.03 0.20
CA ASP A 146 -25.93 4.08 -0.07
C ASP A 146 -24.57 3.83 0.63
N VAL A 147 -24.52 3.00 1.68
CA VAL A 147 -23.29 2.72 2.44
C VAL A 147 -22.44 1.65 1.77
N GLU A 148 -23.06 0.70 1.07
CA GLU A 148 -22.40 -0.42 0.39
C GLU A 148 -21.77 0.04 -0.93
N GLU A 149 -22.45 0.94 -1.68
CA GLU A 149 -21.94 1.54 -2.92
C GLU A 149 -20.77 2.52 -2.66
N LEU A 150 -20.76 3.17 -1.48
CA LEU A 150 -19.60 3.93 -1.01
C LEU A 150 -18.40 3.00 -0.74
N GLU A 151 -18.61 1.81 -0.17
CA GLU A 151 -17.54 0.86 0.15
C GLU A 151 -16.72 0.44 -1.08
N GLU A 152 -17.35 0.19 -2.23
CA GLU A 152 -16.64 -0.12 -3.49
C GLU A 152 -15.79 1.06 -3.99
N ARG A 153 -16.32 2.29 -4.01
CA ARG A 153 -15.54 3.47 -4.44
C ARG A 153 -14.33 3.78 -3.54
N PHE A 154 -14.37 3.37 -2.26
CA PHE A 154 -13.27 3.53 -1.31
C PHE A 154 -12.18 2.47 -1.43
N GLU A 155 -12.53 1.23 -1.80
CA GLU A 155 -11.57 0.14 -1.96
C GLU A 155 -10.65 0.38 -3.17
N TYR A 156 -11.14 1.07 -4.20
CA TYR A 156 -10.37 1.48 -5.38
C TYR A 156 -9.73 2.88 -5.30
N GLY A 157 -9.83 3.58 -4.16
CA GLY A 157 -9.15 4.85 -3.95
C GLY A 157 -9.66 6.01 -4.82
N VAL A 158 -10.93 5.98 -5.25
CA VAL A 158 -11.44 6.88 -6.28
C VAL A 158 -11.84 8.26 -5.71
N GLU A 159 -12.23 8.40 -4.44
CA GLU A 159 -12.62 9.70 -3.88
C GLU A 159 -12.57 9.78 -2.34
N SER A 160 -12.63 11.01 -1.79
CA SER A 160 -12.85 11.23 -0.35
C SER A 160 -14.35 11.14 -0.01
N PRO A 161 -14.74 10.75 1.22
CA PRO A 161 -16.15 10.63 1.66
C PRO A 161 -17.01 11.86 1.39
N SER A 162 -16.43 13.05 1.50
CA SER A 162 -17.14 14.30 1.23
C SER A 162 -17.48 14.44 -0.25
N LYS A 163 -16.55 14.09 -1.15
CA LYS A 163 -16.78 14.17 -2.60
C LYS A 163 -17.72 13.09 -3.13
N ALA A 164 -17.64 11.88 -2.58
CA ALA A 164 -18.54 10.80 -2.95
C ALA A 164 -19.99 11.10 -2.52
N LEU A 165 -20.19 11.75 -1.37
CA LEU A 165 -21.52 12.21 -0.93
C LEU A 165 -22.05 13.36 -1.80
N GLU A 166 -21.23 14.32 -2.19
CA GLU A 166 -21.61 15.39 -3.12
C GLU A 166 -22.01 14.84 -4.49
N SER A 167 -21.28 13.85 -5.02
CA SER A 167 -21.58 13.15 -6.27
C SER A 167 -22.93 12.42 -6.22
N VAL A 168 -23.21 11.67 -5.16
CA VAL A 168 -24.48 10.95 -4.99
C VAL A 168 -25.64 11.93 -4.81
N GLN A 169 -25.44 13.03 -4.09
CA GLN A 169 -26.47 14.06 -3.93
C GLN A 169 -26.74 14.83 -5.23
N SER A 170 -25.73 15.07 -6.07
CA SER A 170 -25.93 15.71 -7.38
C SER A 170 -26.66 14.83 -8.40
N SER A 171 -26.62 13.51 -8.22
CA SER A 171 -27.28 12.54 -9.12
C SER A 171 -28.77 12.33 -8.81
N LEU A 172 -29.25 12.89 -7.69
CA LEU A 172 -30.63 12.79 -7.21
C LEU A 172 -31.49 14.03 -7.53
N HIS A 173 -30.97 14.96 -8.35
CA HIS A 173 -31.64 16.15 -8.86
C HIS A 173 -31.55 16.22 -10.38
#